data_AF-A0A7S1NUZ1-F1
#
_entry.id   AF-A0A7S1NUZ1-F1
#
_cell.length_a   1.000
_cell.length_b   1.000
_cell.length_c   1.000
_cell.angle_alpha   90.00
_cell.angle_beta   90.00
_cell.angle_gamma   90.00
#
_symmetry.space_group_name_H-M   'P 1'
#
loop_
_entity.id
_entity.type
_entity.pdbx_description
1 polymer ?
#
loop_
_entity_poly.entity_id
_entity_poly.type
_entity_poly.pdbx_seq_one_letter_code
_entity_poly.pdbx_strand_id
1 'polypeptide(L)'
;DVGGTNTRLKLLSVEATASLKDGEAPPGTIIFERKYQNSNFKSLLDVVKTFLEDAEKAVGAPTAPTTPQPQAACLAVAGVVEANQCRLTNIDWVVDGDDMAQELGMKPGNLEIINDFVAQGYGILTLGAADVIPLTDARPTPGAPIACLGAGTGLGECFLCPGRDGQ
;
A
#
# COMPACT_ATOMS: atom_id res chain seq x y z
N ASP A 1 4.54 0.19 0.74
CA ASP A 1 5.01 -0.62 1.87
C ASP A 1 6.17 0.11 2.52
N VAL A 2 5.91 0.72 3.66
CA VAL A 2 6.84 1.56 4.43
C VAL A 2 7.20 0.82 5.72
N GLY A 3 8.34 0.13 5.70
CA GLY A 3 8.89 -0.52 6.87
C GLY A 3 9.85 0.38 7.65
N GLY A 4 10.49 -0.17 8.68
CA GLY A 4 11.46 0.60 9.49
C GLY A 4 12.72 1.00 8.72
N THR A 5 13.29 0.09 7.93
CA THR A 5 14.58 0.32 7.24
C THR A 5 14.43 0.74 5.79
N ASN A 6 13.39 0.23 5.12
CA ASN A 6 13.21 0.42 3.68
C ASN A 6 11.76 0.79 3.38
N THR A 7 11.61 1.54 2.29
CA THR A 7 10.33 1.83 1.67
C THR A 7 10.30 1.20 0.29
N ARG A 8 9.25 0.43 -0.01
CA ARG A 8 8.99 -0.20 -1.30
C ARG A 8 7.74 0.44 -1.91
N LEU A 9 7.89 0.97 -3.12
CA LEU A 9 6.83 1.64 -3.86
C LEU A 9 6.62 0.98 -5.21
N LYS A 10 5.36 0.94 -5.63
CA LYS A 10 4.91 0.43 -6.92
C LYS A 10 3.94 1.44 -7.52
N LEU A 11 4.10 1.70 -8.81
CA LEU A 11 3.22 2.53 -9.61
C LEU A 11 2.48 1.62 -10.58
N LEU A 12 1.15 1.70 -10.57
CA LEU A 12 0.29 0.86 -11.38
C LEU A 12 -0.45 1.71 -12.41
N SER A 13 -0.55 1.20 -13.63
CA SER A 13 -1.50 1.67 -14.63
C SER A 13 -2.77 0.83 -14.54
N VAL A 14 -3.91 1.48 -14.32
CA VAL A 14 -5.21 0.84 -14.18
C VAL A 14 -6.15 1.45 -15.22
N GLU A 15 -6.85 0.61 -15.98
CA GLU A 15 -7.85 1.09 -16.93
C GLU A 15 -9.04 1.72 -16.20
N ALA A 16 -9.56 2.84 -16.69
CA ALA A 16 -10.69 3.53 -16.05
C ALA A 16 -11.97 2.69 -15.98
N THR A 17 -12.11 1.69 -16.85
CA THR A 17 -13.23 0.74 -16.88
C THR A 17 -13.00 -0.49 -16.01
N ALA A 18 -11.83 -0.62 -15.38
CA ALA A 18 -11.52 -1.77 -14.56
C ALA A 18 -12.39 -1.82 -13.31
N SER A 19 -12.81 -3.02 -12.94
CA SER A 19 -13.59 -3.29 -11.73
C SER A 19 -12.91 -4.36 -10.89
N LEU A 20 -12.96 -4.20 -9.58
CA LEU A 20 -12.57 -5.27 -8.65
C LEU A 20 -13.56 -6.42 -8.72
N LYS A 21 -13.05 -7.64 -8.59
CA LYS A 21 -13.85 -8.85 -8.44
C LYS A 21 -13.34 -9.63 -7.23
N ASP A 22 -14.27 -10.15 -6.44
CA ASP A 22 -13.94 -10.89 -5.23
C ASP A 22 -13.10 -12.13 -5.56
N GLY A 23 -11.99 -12.32 -4.85
CA GLY A 23 -11.09 -13.45 -5.02
C GLY A 23 -10.20 -13.39 -6.26
N GLU A 24 -10.20 -12.29 -7.01
CA GLU A 24 -9.27 -12.05 -8.12
C GLU A 24 -8.20 -11.01 -7.72
N ALA A 25 -7.05 -11.06 -8.38
CA ALA A 25 -6.04 -10.01 -8.24
C ALA A 25 -6.62 -8.66 -8.69
N PRO A 26 -6.26 -7.54 -8.01
CA PRO A 26 -6.75 -6.23 -8.39
C PRO A 26 -6.27 -5.89 -9.80
N PRO A 27 -7.11 -5.20 -10.60
CA PRO A 27 -6.74 -4.85 -11.95
C PRO A 27 -5.59 -3.84 -11.96
N GLY A 28 -4.76 -3.94 -13.00
CA GLY A 28 -3.66 -3.01 -13.24
C GLY A 28 -2.36 -3.70 -13.58
N THR A 29 -1.46 -2.96 -14.20
CA THR A 29 -0.10 -3.40 -14.51
C THR A 29 0.89 -2.53 -13.77
N ILE A 30 1.85 -3.16 -13.09
CA ILE A 30 2.97 -2.44 -12.48
C ILE A 30 3.82 -1.86 -13.61
N ILE A 31 3.87 -0.53 -13.71
CA ILE A 31 4.67 0.18 -14.71
C ILE A 31 6.02 0.63 -14.15
N PHE A 32 6.14 0.73 -12.83
CA PHE A 32 7.40 1.01 -12.17
C PHE A 32 7.39 0.50 -10.72
N GLU A 33 8.48 -0.08 -10.26
CA GLU A 33 8.67 -0.43 -8.85
C GLU A 33 10.10 -0.14 -8.42
N ARG A 34 10.27 0.32 -7.18
CA ARG A 34 11.59 0.56 -6.61
C ARG A 34 11.56 0.45 -5.09
N LYS A 35 12.72 0.11 -4.54
CA LYS A 35 12.99 0.09 -3.10
C LYS A 35 14.01 1.18 -2.75
N TYR A 36 13.74 1.89 -1.67
CA TYR A 36 14.60 2.93 -1.11
C TYR A 36 15.00 2.59 0.31
N GLN A 37 16.22 2.97 0.68
CA GLN A 37 16.71 2.88 2.05
C GLN A 37 16.32 4.16 2.80
N ASN A 38 15.55 4.02 3.87
CA ASN A 38 14.95 5.16 4.58
C ASN A 38 16.00 6.13 5.13
N SER A 39 17.17 5.63 5.55
CA SER A 39 18.26 6.45 6.09
C SER A 39 18.83 7.48 5.11
N ASN A 40 18.52 7.37 3.82
CA ASN A 40 18.98 8.31 2.79
C ASN A 40 18.03 9.50 2.61
N PHE A 41 16.90 9.53 3.33
CA PHE A 41 15.83 10.52 3.18
C PHE A 41 15.50 11.16 4.52
N LYS A 42 14.92 12.36 4.49
CA LYS A 42 14.51 13.09 5.70
C LYS A 42 13.05 12.85 6.05
N SER A 43 12.24 12.41 5.10
CA SER A 43 10.82 12.16 5.27
C SER A 43 10.32 11.12 4.26
N LEU A 44 9.13 10.56 4.50
CA LEU A 44 8.45 9.69 3.52
C LEU A 44 8.06 10.45 2.25
N LEU A 45 7.69 11.73 2.38
CA LEU A 45 7.37 12.59 1.23
C LEU A 45 8.57 12.71 0.27
N ASP A 46 9.78 12.87 0.80
CA ASP A 46 10.99 12.91 -0.02
C ASP A 46 11.20 11.58 -0.79
N VAL A 47 10.91 10.44 -0.15
CA VAL A 47 10.99 9.13 -0.80
C VAL A 47 9.99 9.04 -1.96
N VAL A 48 8.74 9.48 -1.74
CA VAL A 48 7.68 9.44 -2.75
C VAL A 48 7.98 10.39 -3.92
N LYS A 49 8.43 11.63 -3.65
CA LYS A 49 8.84 12.58 -4.69
C LYS A 49 9.99 12.01 -5.54
N THR A 50 11.01 11.46 -4.88
CA THR A 50 12.13 10.77 -5.56
C THR A 50 11.65 9.58 -6.40
N PHE A 51 10.68 8.82 -5.91
CA PHE A 51 10.08 7.71 -6.64
C PHE A 51 9.36 8.12 -7.92
N LEU A 52 8.59 9.20 -7.88
CA LEU A 52 7.90 9.71 -9.06
C LEU A 52 8.89 10.25 -10.11
N GLU A 53 9.95 10.94 -9.69
CA GLU A 53 11.01 11.38 -10.58
C GLU A 53 11.75 10.20 -11.22
N ASP A 54 12.04 9.17 -10.44
CA ASP A 54 12.68 7.95 -10.93
C ASP A 54 11.79 7.19 -11.91
N ALA A 55 10.47 7.15 -11.65
CA ALA A 55 9.48 6.55 -12.53
C ALA A 55 9.39 7.31 -13.86
N GLU A 56 9.36 8.64 -13.82
CA GLU A 56 9.34 9.48 -15.02
C GLU A 56 10.54 9.21 -15.92
N LYS A 57 11.75 9.13 -15.34
CA LYS A 57 12.99 8.84 -16.07
C LYS A 57 12.98 7.44 -16.68
N ALA A 58 12.39 6.45 -15.99
CA ALA A 58 12.43 5.05 -16.41
C ALA A 58 11.35 4.69 -17.45
N VAL A 59 10.13 5.23 -17.31
CA VAL A 59 9.00 4.90 -18.18
C VAL A 59 9.07 5.67 -19.52
N GLY A 60 9.85 6.75 -19.58
CA GLY A 60 10.05 7.57 -20.77
C GLY A 60 8.83 8.45 -21.04
N ALA A 61 8.98 9.77 -20.94
CA ALA A 61 7.89 10.71 -21.17
C ALA A 61 7.29 10.51 -22.58
N PRO A 62 6.01 10.12 -22.73
CA PRO A 62 5.35 10.09 -24.03
C PRO A 62 5.04 11.55 -24.42
N THR A 63 5.96 12.19 -25.13
CA THR A 63 5.71 13.40 -25.95
C THR A 63 5.05 14.62 -25.26
N ALA A 64 5.18 14.75 -23.93
CA ALA A 64 4.91 15.97 -23.15
C ALA A 64 5.50 15.82 -21.73
N PRO A 65 5.89 16.90 -21.05
CA PRO A 65 6.43 16.85 -19.68
C PRO A 65 5.26 16.63 -18.71
N THR A 66 4.79 15.40 -18.61
CA THR A 66 3.87 15.01 -17.56
C THR A 66 4.48 13.82 -16.85
N THR A 67 5.20 14.12 -15.77
CA THR A 67 5.48 13.18 -14.68
C THR A 67 4.23 12.32 -14.49
N PRO A 68 4.34 10.98 -14.44
CA PRO A 68 3.17 10.15 -14.18
C PRO A 68 2.60 10.54 -12.82
N GLN A 69 1.51 11.31 -12.84
CA GLN A 69 0.84 11.77 -11.63
C GLN A 69 -0.17 10.71 -11.21
N PRO A 70 0.07 9.98 -10.10
CA PRO A 70 -0.89 9.00 -9.63
C PRO A 70 -2.18 9.72 -9.23
N GLN A 71 -3.32 9.19 -9.69
CA GLN A 71 -4.63 9.74 -9.31
C GLN A 71 -5.03 9.35 -7.88
N ALA A 72 -4.49 8.25 -7.36
CA ALA A 72 -4.71 7.75 -6.02
C ALA A 72 -3.44 7.04 -5.50
N ALA A 73 -3.29 6.99 -4.19
CA ALA A 73 -2.17 6.36 -3.51
C ALA A 73 -2.63 5.74 -2.19
N CYS A 74 -2.07 4.57 -1.87
CA CYS A 74 -2.26 3.89 -0.60
C CYS A 74 -0.89 3.52 -0.05
N LEU A 75 -0.55 4.02 1.14
CA LEU A 75 0.74 3.81 1.78
C LEU A 75 0.55 3.01 3.06
N ALA A 76 0.89 1.72 2.99
CA ALA A 76 0.96 0.86 4.16
C ALA A 76 2.19 1.20 5.01
N VAL A 77 2.00 1.50 6.30
CA VAL A 77 3.04 1.91 7.25
C VAL A 77 3.09 1.01 8.48
N ALA A 78 4.30 0.74 8.97
CA ALA A 78 4.53 -0.01 10.20
C ALA A 78 4.34 0.88 11.45
N GLY A 79 3.07 1.12 11.82
CA GLY A 79 2.70 1.92 12.98
C GLY A 79 1.19 2.02 13.19
N VAL A 80 0.80 2.66 14.29
CA VAL A 80 -0.61 2.99 14.57
C VAL A 80 -1.02 4.15 13.67
N VAL A 81 -2.09 3.95 12.91
CA VAL A 81 -2.65 4.97 12.02
C VAL A 81 -3.93 5.51 12.63
N GLU A 82 -3.99 6.83 12.80
CA GLU A 82 -5.16 7.55 13.29
C GLU A 82 -5.36 8.79 12.41
N ALA A 83 -6.59 9.05 11.96
CA ALA A 83 -6.92 10.22 11.15
C ALA A 83 -5.98 10.45 9.94
N ASN A 84 -5.71 9.39 9.17
CA ASN A 84 -4.80 9.43 8.01
C ASN A 84 -3.34 9.83 8.35
N GLN A 85 -2.96 9.75 9.63
CA GLN A 85 -1.63 10.09 10.12
C GLN A 85 -0.98 8.92 10.84
N CYS A 86 0.35 8.86 10.81
CA CYS A 86 1.14 7.88 11.52
C CYS A 86 2.49 8.45 11.95
N ARG A 87 2.88 8.21 13.20
CA ARG A 87 4.27 8.36 13.63
C ARG A 87 4.97 7.01 13.51
N LEU A 88 6.01 6.93 12.67
CA LEU A 88 6.75 5.69 12.51
C LEU A 88 7.57 5.39 13.77
N THR A 89 7.61 4.12 14.17
CA THR A 89 8.26 3.69 15.42
C THR A 89 9.77 3.48 15.28
N ASN A 90 10.23 3.16 14.07
CA ASN A 90 11.63 2.80 13.79
C ASN A 90 12.44 3.94 13.15
N ILE A 91 11.79 5.03 12.77
CA ILE A 91 12.41 6.24 12.20
C ILE A 91 11.57 7.44 12.61
N ASP A 92 12.21 8.58 12.93
CA ASP A 92 11.51 9.77 13.44
C ASP A 92 10.81 10.56 12.31
N TRP A 93 9.89 9.87 11.62
CA TRP A 93 9.03 10.45 10.60
C TRP A 93 7.60 10.51 11.12
N VAL A 94 6.98 11.67 10.91
CA VAL A 94 5.53 11.83 10.97
C VAL A 94 5.03 11.83 9.54
N VAL A 95 4.07 10.95 9.28
CA VAL A 95 3.40 10.83 7.99
C VAL A 95 2.01 11.39 8.17
N ASP A 96 1.64 12.34 7.32
CA ASP A 96 0.29 12.89 7.21
C ASP A 96 -0.15 12.72 5.76
N GLY A 97 -1.18 11.90 5.55
CA GLY A 97 -1.65 11.60 4.22
C GLY A 97 -2.29 12.79 3.49
N ASP A 98 -2.93 13.70 4.23
CA ASP A 98 -3.62 14.85 3.66
C ASP A 98 -2.60 15.92 3.22
N ASP A 99 -1.61 16.20 4.07
CA ASP A 99 -0.48 17.08 3.74
C ASP A 99 0.32 16.52 2.55
N MET A 100 0.58 15.21 2.54
CA MET A 100 1.25 14.55 1.41
C MET A 100 0.41 14.63 0.13
N ALA A 101 -0.90 14.45 0.19
CA ALA A 101 -1.78 14.59 -0.96
C ALA A 101 -1.69 15.99 -1.57
N GLN A 102 -1.73 17.02 -0.71
CA GLN A 102 -1.58 18.42 -1.11
C GLN A 102 -0.23 18.66 -1.79
N GLU A 103 0.86 18.21 -1.17
CA GLU A 103 2.24 18.36 -1.67
C GLU A 103 2.49 17.62 -2.99
N LEU A 104 1.73 16.57 -3.27
CA LEU A 104 1.79 15.78 -4.51
C LEU A 104 0.78 16.25 -5.56
N GLY A 105 -0.05 17.26 -5.26
CA GLY A 105 -1.08 17.76 -6.16
C GLY A 105 -2.25 16.78 -6.37
N MET A 106 -2.46 15.85 -5.44
CA MET A 106 -3.55 14.88 -5.47
C MET A 106 -4.84 15.51 -4.93
N LYS A 107 -6.00 14.97 -5.34
CA LYS A 107 -7.29 15.40 -4.79
C LYS A 107 -7.39 15.01 -3.32
N PRO A 108 -8.03 15.83 -2.46
CA PRO A 108 -8.28 15.45 -1.07
C PRO A 108 -8.99 14.09 -0.98
N GLY A 109 -8.52 13.21 -0.09
CA GLY A 109 -9.05 11.86 0.09
C GLY A 109 -8.52 10.81 -0.89
N ASN A 110 -7.66 11.17 -1.85
CA ASN A 110 -7.06 10.20 -2.79
C ASN A 110 -5.71 9.62 -2.31
N LEU A 111 -5.20 10.03 -1.15
CA LEU A 111 -4.04 9.43 -0.53
C LEU A 111 -4.43 8.91 0.85
N GLU A 112 -4.31 7.60 1.02
CA GLU A 112 -4.65 6.93 2.27
C GLU A 112 -3.42 6.28 2.89
N ILE A 113 -3.20 6.57 4.17
CA ILE A 113 -2.24 5.88 5.02
C ILE A 113 -2.99 4.76 5.73
N ILE A 114 -2.48 3.54 5.66
CA ILE A 114 -3.04 2.40 6.36
C ILE A 114 -1.96 1.66 7.13
N ASN A 115 -2.35 0.94 8.17
CA ASN A 115 -1.41 0.07 8.87
C ASN A 115 -0.95 -1.09 7.94
N ASP A 116 0.27 -1.59 8.14
CA ASP A 116 0.85 -2.68 7.38
C ASP A 116 0.08 -4.01 7.50
N PHE A 117 -0.43 -4.36 8.68
CA PHE A 117 -1.31 -5.53 8.85
C PHE A 117 -2.71 -5.32 8.27
N VAL A 118 -3.23 -4.11 8.26
CA VAL A 118 -4.46 -3.78 7.51
C VAL A 118 -4.25 -4.04 6.02
N ALA A 119 -3.12 -3.59 5.47
CA ALA A 119 -2.75 -3.85 4.08
C ALA A 119 -2.61 -5.35 3.78
N GLN A 120 -1.97 -6.11 4.69
CA GLN A 120 -1.91 -7.58 4.57
C GLN A 120 -3.29 -8.22 4.59
N GLY A 121 -4.19 -7.72 5.43
CA GLY A 121 -5.56 -8.21 5.47
C GLY A 121 -6.25 -8.09 4.12
N TYR A 122 -6.20 -6.91 3.49
CA TYR A 122 -6.73 -6.71 2.14
C TYR A 122 -6.03 -7.59 1.09
N GLY A 123 -4.71 -7.77 1.21
CA GLY A 123 -3.95 -8.63 0.31
C GLY A 123 -4.35 -10.10 0.36
N ILE A 124 -4.78 -10.61 1.51
CA ILE A 124 -5.23 -12.02 1.65
C ILE A 124 -6.47 -12.30 0.79
N LEU A 125 -7.33 -11.30 0.58
CA LEU A 125 -8.53 -11.43 -0.24
C LEU A 125 -8.23 -11.65 -1.73
N THR A 126 -6.98 -11.40 -2.16
CA THR A 126 -6.55 -11.52 -3.55
C THR A 126 -5.70 -12.76 -3.82
N LEU A 127 -5.45 -13.58 -2.80
CA LEU A 127 -4.59 -14.77 -2.91
C LEU A 127 -5.33 -15.92 -3.61
N GLY A 128 -4.66 -16.55 -4.56
CA GLY A 128 -5.13 -17.75 -5.23
C GLY A 128 -4.67 -19.03 -4.55
N ALA A 129 -5.15 -20.17 -5.06
CA ALA A 129 -4.76 -21.49 -4.56
C ALA A 129 -3.25 -21.78 -4.65
N ALA A 130 -2.53 -21.07 -5.53
CA ALA A 130 -1.07 -21.21 -5.68
C ALA A 130 -0.28 -20.43 -4.61
N ASP A 131 -0.90 -19.46 -3.93
CA ASP A 131 -0.26 -18.59 -2.95
C ASP A 131 -0.41 -19.11 -1.52
N VAL A 132 -1.21 -20.16 -1.32
CA VAL A 132 -1.58 -20.69 0.00
C VAL A 132 -1.15 -22.14 0.18
N ILE A 133 -0.69 -22.46 1.39
CA ILE A 133 -0.42 -23.84 1.81
C ILE A 133 -1.39 -24.18 2.94
N PRO A 134 -2.38 -25.07 2.73
CA PRO A 134 -3.30 -25.47 3.78
C PRO A 134 -2.55 -26.26 4.84
N LEU A 135 -2.68 -25.84 6.10
CA LEU A 135 -2.14 -26.57 7.27
C LEU A 135 -3.11 -27.63 7.81
N THR A 136 -4.39 -27.55 7.42
CA THR A 136 -5.45 -28.47 7.82
C THR A 136 -6.42 -28.70 6.66
N ASP A 137 -7.24 -29.74 6.74
CA ASP A 137 -8.29 -30.04 5.75
C ASP A 137 -9.57 -29.21 5.95
N ALA A 138 -9.57 -28.28 6.92
CA ALA A 138 -10.70 -27.40 7.16
C ALA A 138 -10.93 -26.46 5.98
N ARG A 139 -12.19 -26.34 5.56
CA ARG A 139 -12.58 -25.43 4.48
C ARG A 139 -12.96 -24.06 5.05
N PRO A 140 -12.57 -22.95 4.40
CA PRO A 140 -13.04 -21.63 4.77
C PRO A 140 -14.57 -21.56 4.74
N THR A 141 -15.17 -20.90 5.73
CA THR A 141 -16.60 -20.57 5.71
C THR A 141 -16.79 -19.23 4.99
N PRO A 142 -17.53 -19.18 3.87
CA PRO A 142 -17.76 -17.93 3.15
C PRO A 142 -18.39 -16.87 4.06
N GLY A 143 -17.84 -15.65 4.03
CA GLY A 143 -18.34 -14.54 4.84
C GLY A 143 -18.15 -14.73 6.35
N ALA A 144 -17.25 -15.61 6.79
CA ALA A 144 -16.79 -15.63 8.19
C ALA A 144 -15.59 -14.69 8.38
N PRO A 145 -15.35 -14.18 9.59
CA PRO A 145 -14.14 -13.41 9.88
C PRO A 145 -12.87 -14.20 9.59
N ILE A 146 -11.84 -13.49 9.12
CA ILE A 146 -10.52 -14.06 8.83
C ILE A 146 -9.52 -13.46 9.80
N ALA A 147 -8.86 -14.29 10.61
CA ALA A 147 -7.72 -13.85 11.41
C ALA A 147 -6.43 -13.97 10.58
N CYS A 148 -5.59 -12.94 10.63
CA CYS A 148 -4.25 -12.94 10.05
C CYS A 148 -3.24 -12.73 11.16
N LEU A 149 -2.20 -13.57 11.16
CA LEU A 149 -1.10 -13.55 12.11
C LEU A 149 0.20 -13.60 11.33
N GLY A 150 1.14 -12.73 11.65
CA GLY A 150 2.45 -12.66 11.01
C GLY A 150 3.55 -12.59 12.07
N ALA A 151 4.33 -13.66 12.20
CA ALA A 151 5.49 -13.69 13.08
C ALA A 151 6.74 -13.18 12.33
N GLY A 152 7.29 -12.07 12.80
CA GLY A 152 8.54 -11.46 12.32
C GLY A 152 9.44 -11.07 13.51
N THR A 153 9.97 -9.83 13.51
CA THR A 153 10.65 -9.28 14.70
C THR A 153 9.72 -9.11 15.90
N GLY A 154 8.42 -8.93 15.63
CA GLY A 154 7.34 -9.04 16.59
C GLY A 154 6.23 -9.96 16.07
N LEU A 155 5.12 -10.03 16.77
CA LEU A 155 3.90 -10.68 16.30
C LEU A 155 2.93 -9.59 15.90
N GLY A 156 2.61 -9.50 14.62
CA GLY A 156 1.52 -8.64 14.17
C GLY A 156 0.27 -9.45 13.86
N GLU A 157 -0.86 -8.79 14.06
CA GLU A 157 -2.17 -9.42 14.09
C GLU A 157 -3.19 -8.47 13.46
N CYS A 158 -4.10 -9.01 12.67
CA CYS A 158 -5.32 -8.32 12.28
C CYS A 158 -6.45 -9.32 12.08
N PHE A 159 -7.67 -8.82 12.01
CA PHE A 159 -8.82 -9.61 11.61
C PHE A 159 -9.59 -8.85 10.52
N LEU A 160 -10.13 -9.59 9.56
CA LEU A 160 -11.07 -9.08 8.58
C LEU A 160 -12.46 -9.51 8.98
N CYS A 161 -13.36 -8.54 9.13
CA CYS A 161 -14.77 -8.78 9.36
C CYS A 161 -15.56 -8.61 8.05
N PRO A 162 -16.58 -9.45 7.80
CA PRO A 162 -17.52 -9.23 6.70
C PRO A 162 -18.39 -8.00 7.02
N GLY A 163 -18.11 -6.89 6.34
CA GLY A 163 -18.79 -5.60 6.51
C GLY A 163 -18.54 -4.70 5.32
N ARG A 164 -19.37 -3.67 5.13
CA ARG A 164 -19.18 -2.66 4.06
C ARG A 164 -18.26 -1.50 4.50
N ASP A 165 -17.93 -1.45 5.77
CA ASP A 165 -17.27 -0.35 6.47
C ASP A 165 -15.78 -0.59 6.73
N GLY A 166 -15.28 -1.83 6.59
CA GLY A 166 -13.84 -2.12 6.71
C GLY A 166 -13.24 -1.80 8.08
N GLN A 167 -14.07 -1.73 9.13
CA GLN A 167 -13.68 -1.52 10.52
C GLN A 167 -13.73 -2.80 11.34
#